data_AF-A0A2T4WJS9-F1
#
_entry.id   AF-A0A2T4WJS9-F1
#
_cell.length_a   1.000
_cell.length_b   1.000
_cell.length_c   1.000
_cell.angle_alpha   90.00
_cell.angle_beta   90.00
_cell.angle_gamma   90.00
#
_symmetry.space_group_name_H-M   'P 1'
#
loop_
_entity.id
_entity.type
_entity.pdbx_description
1 polymer ?
#
loop_
_entity_poly.entity_id
_entity_poly.type
_entity_poly.pdbx_seq_one_letter_code
_entity_poly.pdbx_strand_id
1 'polypeptide(L)'
;MANQESDPFFVPLAGEELAALIPSQFNDPFGLDPPEICKIAVADLCNYIEAHQGNWAQNFGFGAAKEGRVKGKMFGVLVVENSDGQLGYLATFSGKFTGPTQPRIFVPSLFDVSTNNHFVTKGMLELGALGKQILSLEAKGEAEAQEAALALRQMRKEKSQALQEELFRNYNFLNSEGEEKNLLEIFADYNGMKPPSGAGECAAPKLLHYAFKHDMKALAIAEFWWGKNARPLERIHRQFYPACENKCRPILGYMVGECVE
;
A
#
# COMPACT_ATOMS: atom_id res chain seq x y z
N MET A 1 -18.05 0.48 -31.87
CA MET A 1 -17.21 1.47 -31.16
C MET A 1 -17.69 1.46 -29.73
N ALA A 2 -17.04 0.67 -28.87
CA ALA A 2 -17.42 0.62 -27.46
C ALA A 2 -16.99 1.94 -26.83
N ASN A 3 -17.92 2.62 -26.15
CA ASN A 3 -17.61 3.72 -25.26
C ASN A 3 -16.68 3.16 -24.17
N GLN A 4 -15.37 3.34 -24.30
CA GLN A 4 -14.46 3.14 -23.18
C GLN A 4 -14.73 4.29 -22.22
N GLU A 5 -15.49 4.02 -21.15
CA GLU A 5 -15.50 4.91 -19.99
C GLU A 5 -14.04 5.07 -19.54
N SER A 6 -13.59 6.31 -19.41
CA SER A 6 -12.26 6.64 -18.90
C SER A 6 -12.02 5.89 -17.59
N ASP A 7 -10.84 5.26 -17.45
CA ASP A 7 -10.48 4.53 -16.24
C ASP A 7 -10.73 5.41 -14.99
N PRO A 8 -11.50 4.95 -13.99
CA PRO A 8 -11.95 5.81 -12.90
C PRO A 8 -10.85 6.25 -11.93
N PHE A 9 -9.65 5.68 -12.04
CA PHE A 9 -8.49 6.01 -11.21
C PHE A 9 -7.41 6.77 -11.98
N PHE A 10 -7.54 6.89 -13.31
CA PHE A 10 -6.64 7.67 -14.13
C PHE A 10 -6.95 9.17 -14.00
N VAL A 11 -5.94 9.95 -13.60
CA VAL A 11 -6.02 11.41 -13.49
C VAL A 11 -5.22 12.02 -14.64
N PRO A 12 -5.85 12.68 -15.62
CA PRO A 12 -5.15 13.28 -16.75
C PRO A 12 -4.19 14.39 -16.30
N LEU A 13 -3.01 14.45 -16.92
CA LEU A 13 -2.08 15.58 -16.81
C LEU A 13 -2.13 16.40 -18.11
N ALA A 14 -2.44 17.68 -18.01
CA ALA A 14 -2.53 18.58 -19.16
C ALA A 14 -1.23 19.39 -19.32
N GLY A 15 -0.77 19.54 -20.56
CA GLY A 15 0.41 20.33 -20.93
C GLY A 15 1.31 19.56 -21.90
N GLU A 16 1.51 20.08 -23.11
CA GLU A 16 2.38 19.45 -24.11
C GLU A 16 3.86 19.46 -23.66
N GLU A 17 4.23 20.43 -22.83
CA GLU A 17 5.56 20.58 -22.23
C GLU A 17 5.92 19.47 -21.25
N LEU A 18 4.92 18.75 -20.71
CA LEU A 18 5.14 17.70 -19.72
C LEU A 18 5.86 16.49 -20.30
N ALA A 19 5.72 16.24 -21.60
CA ALA A 19 6.38 15.13 -22.28
C ALA A 19 7.92 15.24 -22.19
N ALA A 20 8.46 16.46 -22.17
CA ALA A 20 9.90 16.70 -22.01
C ALA A 20 10.44 16.41 -20.59
N LEU A 21 9.55 16.24 -19.60
CA LEU A 21 9.90 15.94 -18.21
C LEU A 21 9.84 14.44 -17.89
N ILE A 22 9.41 13.61 -18.85
CA ILE A 22 9.36 12.15 -18.71
C ILE A 22 10.80 11.62 -18.79
N PRO A 23 11.28 10.85 -17.80
CA PRO A 23 12.60 10.25 -17.86
C PRO A 23 12.67 9.21 -19.00
N SER A 24 13.86 9.02 -19.58
CA SER A 24 14.08 8.06 -20.67
C SER A 24 13.91 6.60 -20.23
N GLN A 25 14.02 6.34 -18.92
CA GLN A 25 13.80 5.06 -18.28
C GLN A 25 12.97 5.27 -17.01
N PHE A 26 12.29 4.21 -16.57
CA PHE A 26 11.56 4.25 -15.31
C PHE A 26 12.54 4.53 -14.15
N ASN A 27 12.22 5.52 -13.30
CA ASN A 27 13.13 5.91 -12.23
C ASN A 27 13.19 4.87 -11.11
N ASP A 28 14.34 4.78 -10.44
CA ASP A 28 14.51 3.94 -9.26
C ASP A 28 13.52 4.35 -8.14
N PRO A 29 12.58 3.47 -7.73
CA PRO A 29 11.67 3.74 -6.62
C PRO A 29 12.38 3.89 -5.26
N PHE A 30 13.65 3.48 -5.16
CA PHE A 30 14.48 3.59 -3.97
C PHE A 30 15.35 4.87 -3.96
N GLY A 31 15.31 5.66 -5.05
CA GLY A 31 15.97 6.96 -5.15
C GLY A 31 15.35 8.03 -4.25
N LEU A 32 16.17 9.00 -3.83
CA LEU A 32 15.74 10.09 -2.95
C LEU A 32 15.10 11.28 -3.69
N ASP A 33 15.49 11.50 -4.95
CA ASP A 33 15.00 12.63 -5.75
C ASP A 33 14.11 12.11 -6.89
N PRO A 34 12.79 12.35 -6.81
CA PRO A 34 11.88 11.92 -7.85
C PRO A 34 11.99 12.82 -9.10
N PRO A 35 11.66 12.30 -10.30
CA PRO A 35 11.58 13.10 -11.52
C PRO A 35 10.64 14.31 -11.41
N GLU A 36 10.91 15.38 -12.16
CA GLU A 36 10.08 16.61 -12.15
C GLU A 36 8.61 16.35 -12.51
N ILE A 37 8.33 15.43 -13.44
CA ILE A 37 6.95 15.05 -13.78
C ILE A 37 6.21 14.45 -12.58
N CYS A 38 6.90 13.69 -11.72
CA CYS A 38 6.32 13.19 -10.47
C CYS A 38 6.05 14.32 -9.48
N LYS A 39 6.92 15.33 -9.39
CA LYS A 39 6.72 16.49 -8.50
C LYS A 39 5.45 17.27 -8.90
N ILE A 40 5.18 17.40 -10.20
CA ILE A 40 3.95 17.99 -10.74
C ILE A 40 2.72 17.15 -10.35
N ALA A 41 2.74 15.84 -10.60
CA ALA A 41 1.64 14.95 -10.23
C ALA A 41 1.38 14.92 -8.70
N VAL A 42 2.45 14.96 -7.89
CA VAL A 42 2.32 15.07 -6.42
C VAL A 42 1.73 16.41 -6.00
N ALA A 43 2.10 17.51 -6.65
CA ALA A 43 1.51 18.82 -6.36
C ALA A 43 0.00 18.85 -6.64
N ASP A 44 -0.42 18.29 -7.78
CA ASP A 44 -1.83 18.15 -8.11
C ASP A 44 -2.58 17.28 -7.09
N LEU A 45 -2.02 16.11 -6.74
CA LEU A 45 -2.60 15.25 -5.71
C LEU A 45 -2.65 15.92 -4.33
N CYS A 46 -1.64 16.72 -3.96
CA CYS A 46 -1.66 17.49 -2.71
C CYS A 46 -2.83 18.46 -2.70
N ASN A 47 -3.06 19.21 -3.78
CA ASN A 47 -4.20 20.14 -3.90
C ASN A 47 -5.53 19.39 -3.77
N TYR A 48 -5.65 18.22 -4.41
CA TYR A 48 -6.82 17.36 -4.27
C TYR A 48 -7.03 16.93 -2.81
N ILE A 49 -5.98 16.45 -2.14
CA ILE A 49 -6.07 16.03 -0.73
C ILE A 49 -6.46 17.21 0.16
N GLU A 50 -5.88 18.39 -0.02
CA GLU A 50 -6.21 19.59 0.76
C GLU A 50 -7.68 19.96 0.65
N ALA A 51 -8.22 19.96 -0.57
CA ALA A 51 -9.61 20.30 -0.84
C ALA A 51 -10.61 19.28 -0.26
N HIS A 52 -10.25 17.99 -0.21
CA HIS A 52 -11.19 16.91 0.11
C HIS A 52 -11.01 16.31 1.50
N GLN A 53 -9.84 16.45 2.12
CA GLN A 53 -9.54 15.77 3.39
C GLN A 53 -10.49 16.16 4.53
N GLY A 54 -11.13 17.33 4.47
CA GLY A 54 -12.16 17.72 5.45
C GLY A 54 -13.32 16.73 5.55
N ASN A 55 -13.66 16.06 4.45
CA ASN A 55 -14.79 15.13 4.35
C ASN A 55 -14.43 13.67 4.71
N TRP A 56 -13.18 13.41 5.07
CA TRP A 56 -12.68 12.06 5.34
C TRP A 56 -12.59 11.79 6.84
N ALA A 57 -12.87 10.56 7.28
CA ALA A 57 -12.68 10.19 8.69
C ALA A 57 -11.19 10.13 9.09
N GLN A 58 -10.29 9.99 8.12
CA GLN A 58 -8.84 10.01 8.35
C GLN A 58 -8.37 11.32 9.00
N ASN A 59 -7.74 11.21 10.16
CA ASN A 59 -7.18 12.33 10.90
C ASN A 59 -5.70 12.56 10.55
N PHE A 60 -5.45 13.45 9.60
CA PHE A 60 -4.09 13.88 9.23
C PHE A 60 -3.53 14.99 10.14
N GLY A 61 -4.31 15.48 11.11
CA GLY A 61 -3.91 16.57 12.01
C GLY A 61 -4.08 17.98 11.43
N PHE A 62 -4.74 18.12 10.27
CA PHE A 62 -5.06 19.42 9.66
C PHE A 62 -6.54 19.76 9.84
N GLY A 63 -6.86 21.06 9.92
CA GLY A 63 -8.23 21.56 9.98
C GLY A 63 -8.95 21.30 11.31
N ALA A 64 -10.27 21.13 11.24
CA ALA A 64 -11.13 20.90 12.39
C ALA A 64 -10.75 19.60 13.13
N ALA A 65 -10.99 19.59 14.45
CA ALA A 65 -10.70 18.43 15.28
C ALA A 65 -11.50 17.22 14.79
N LYS A 66 -10.81 16.15 14.43
CA LYS A 66 -11.39 14.84 14.12
C LYS A 66 -11.14 13.89 15.29
N GLU A 67 -12.03 12.92 15.44
CA GLU A 67 -11.86 11.86 16.43
C GLU A 67 -10.60 11.03 16.17
N GLY A 68 -10.06 10.45 17.25
CA GLY A 68 -8.89 9.58 17.19
C GLY A 68 -7.55 10.32 17.06
N ARG A 69 -6.47 9.52 17.07
CA ARG A 69 -5.10 10.03 16.98
C ARG A 69 -4.79 10.60 15.59
N VAL A 70 -3.96 11.64 15.55
CA VAL A 70 -3.29 12.08 14.32
C VAL A 70 -2.49 10.92 13.75
N LYS A 71 -2.73 10.60 12.48
CA LYS A 71 -2.07 9.51 11.77
C LYS A 71 -1.88 9.90 10.30
N GLY A 72 -0.64 10.24 9.96
CA GLY A 72 -0.23 10.44 8.57
C GLY A 72 -0.14 9.14 7.75
N LYS A 73 0.12 9.30 6.46
CA LYS A 73 0.20 8.19 5.50
C LYS A 73 1.24 8.47 4.42
N MET A 74 1.89 7.41 3.95
CA MET A 74 2.61 7.46 2.68
C MET A 74 1.58 7.44 1.55
N PHE A 75 1.68 8.40 0.65
CA PHE A 75 0.98 8.46 -0.62
C PHE A 75 1.98 8.20 -1.74
N GLY A 76 1.49 7.68 -2.86
CA GLY A 76 2.30 7.50 -4.06
C GLY A 76 1.55 7.97 -5.29
N VAL A 77 2.31 8.45 -6.26
CA VAL A 77 1.86 8.70 -7.63
C VAL A 77 2.69 7.86 -8.59
N LEU A 78 2.03 7.32 -9.61
CA LEU A 78 2.68 6.69 -10.76
C LEU A 78 2.22 7.44 -12.00
N VAL A 79 3.13 8.16 -12.63
CA VAL A 79 2.91 8.77 -13.93
C VAL A 79 2.84 7.65 -14.96
N VAL A 80 1.78 7.66 -15.76
CA VAL A 80 1.48 6.62 -16.75
C VAL A 80 1.03 7.22 -18.07
N GLU A 81 1.22 6.47 -19.13
CA GLU A 81 0.50 6.64 -20.39
C GLU A 81 -0.56 5.54 -20.47
N ASN A 82 -1.82 5.91 -20.67
CA ASN A 82 -2.92 4.95 -20.80
C ASN A 82 -2.96 4.31 -22.21
N SER A 83 -3.89 3.38 -22.43
CA SER A 83 -4.04 2.69 -23.72
C SER A 83 -4.38 3.62 -24.90
N ASP A 84 -4.88 4.82 -24.62
CA ASP A 84 -5.22 5.84 -25.61
C ASP A 84 -4.05 6.80 -25.90
N GLY A 85 -2.87 6.55 -25.31
CA GLY A 85 -1.69 7.42 -25.44
C GLY A 85 -1.78 8.71 -24.62
N GLN A 86 -2.72 8.80 -23.67
CA GLN A 86 -2.87 9.99 -22.82
C GLN A 86 -1.95 9.93 -21.61
N LEU A 87 -1.27 11.04 -21.35
CA LEU A 87 -0.45 11.22 -20.16
C LEU A 87 -1.33 11.53 -18.94
N GLY A 88 -1.06 10.84 -17.83
CA GLY A 88 -1.72 11.08 -16.56
C GLY A 88 -0.98 10.43 -15.41
N TYR A 89 -1.65 10.31 -14.27
CA TYR A 89 -1.13 9.58 -13.13
C TYR A 89 -2.20 8.76 -12.41
N LEU A 90 -1.73 7.70 -11.76
CA LEU A 90 -2.48 6.93 -10.77
C LEU A 90 -2.03 7.37 -9.38
N ALA A 91 -2.94 7.33 -8.40
CA ALA A 91 -2.62 7.66 -7.01
C ALA A 91 -3.10 6.58 -6.03
N THR A 92 -2.37 6.40 -4.93
CA THR A 92 -2.82 5.56 -3.80
C THR A 92 -2.04 5.90 -2.53
N PHE A 93 -2.25 5.10 -1.48
CA PHE A 93 -1.62 5.26 -0.17
C PHE A 93 -1.19 3.92 0.43
N SER A 94 -0.33 3.94 1.46
CA SER A 94 0.13 2.71 2.15
C SER A 94 -0.89 2.19 3.16
N GLY A 95 -1.29 0.92 3.08
CA GLY A 95 -2.22 0.26 4.02
C GLY A 95 -3.65 0.82 3.99
N LYS A 96 -4.44 0.56 5.04
CA LYS A 96 -5.89 0.90 5.06
C LYS A 96 -6.19 2.37 5.39
N PHE A 97 -7.25 2.89 4.78
CA PHE A 97 -7.81 4.21 5.10
C PHE A 97 -8.76 4.11 6.30
N THR A 98 -8.81 5.13 7.16
CA THR A 98 -9.79 5.18 8.25
C THR A 98 -11.15 5.61 7.72
N GLY A 99 -12.18 4.82 8.00
CA GLY A 99 -13.57 5.08 7.61
C GLY A 99 -14.17 3.93 6.80
N PRO A 100 -15.49 3.99 6.53
CA PRO A 100 -16.19 2.94 5.78
C PRO A 100 -15.88 2.96 4.28
N THR A 101 -15.42 4.09 3.75
CA THR A 101 -15.19 4.30 2.32
C THR A 101 -13.87 5.03 2.09
N GLN A 102 -13.11 4.60 1.08
CA GLN A 102 -11.95 5.34 0.59
C GLN A 102 -12.35 6.27 -0.57
N PRO A 103 -11.64 7.39 -0.78
CA PRO A 103 -11.87 8.27 -1.94
C PRO A 103 -11.62 7.55 -3.27
N ARG A 104 -12.46 7.82 -4.27
CA ARG A 104 -12.46 7.09 -5.56
C ARG A 104 -11.23 7.34 -6.44
N ILE A 105 -10.50 8.44 -6.23
CA ILE A 105 -9.25 8.72 -6.95
C ILE A 105 -8.13 7.71 -6.63
N PHE A 106 -8.24 7.00 -5.49
CA PHE A 106 -7.18 6.12 -5.03
C PHE A 106 -7.37 4.69 -5.52
N VAL A 107 -6.38 4.18 -6.24
CA VAL A 107 -6.26 2.77 -6.62
C VAL A 107 -6.42 1.90 -5.36
N PRO A 108 -7.30 0.88 -5.39
CA PRO A 108 -7.59 0.04 -4.22
C PRO A 108 -6.42 -0.88 -3.85
N SER A 109 -6.55 -1.55 -2.70
CA SER A 109 -5.65 -2.66 -2.35
C SER A 109 -5.79 -3.82 -3.34
N LEU A 110 -4.70 -4.58 -3.57
CA LEU A 110 -4.72 -5.73 -4.49
C LEU A 110 -5.66 -6.83 -3.99
N PHE A 111 -5.74 -6.99 -2.68
CA PHE A 111 -6.51 -8.05 -2.05
C PHE A 111 -7.67 -7.49 -1.24
N ASP A 112 -8.89 -7.88 -1.62
CA ASP A 112 -10.09 -7.59 -0.84
C ASP A 112 -10.27 -8.67 0.25
N VAL A 113 -10.17 -8.23 1.51
CA VAL A 113 -10.32 -9.08 2.71
C VAL A 113 -11.74 -9.66 2.89
N SER A 114 -12.72 -9.22 2.10
CA SER A 114 -14.07 -9.80 2.05
C SER A 114 -14.13 -11.10 1.23
N THR A 115 -13.12 -11.35 0.39
CA THR A 115 -13.06 -12.54 -0.48
C THR A 115 -12.82 -13.82 0.31
N ASN A 116 -12.94 -14.98 -0.35
CA ASN A 116 -12.66 -16.31 0.21
C ASN A 116 -13.42 -16.58 1.52
N ASN A 117 -14.75 -16.40 1.50
CA ASN A 117 -15.63 -16.65 2.64
C ASN A 117 -15.20 -15.88 3.91
N HIS A 118 -14.61 -14.69 3.73
CA HIS A 118 -14.16 -13.79 4.80
C HIS A 118 -13.14 -14.46 5.74
N PHE A 119 -12.26 -15.34 5.24
CA PHE A 119 -11.31 -16.08 6.07
C PHE A 119 -10.42 -15.15 6.92
N VAL A 120 -9.97 -14.02 6.37
CA VAL A 120 -9.18 -13.03 7.12
C VAL A 120 -9.97 -12.49 8.30
N THR A 121 -11.22 -12.11 8.06
CA THR A 121 -12.08 -11.55 9.11
C THR A 121 -12.38 -12.59 10.19
N LYS A 122 -12.75 -13.81 9.80
CA LYS A 122 -13.01 -14.92 10.72
C LYS A 122 -11.76 -15.29 11.53
N GLY A 123 -10.63 -15.45 10.87
CA GLY A 123 -9.34 -15.74 11.51
C GLY A 123 -8.92 -14.66 12.49
N MET A 124 -9.07 -13.38 12.15
CA MET A 124 -8.78 -12.28 13.07
C MET A 124 -9.72 -12.24 14.28
N LEU A 125 -11.01 -12.58 14.11
CA LEU A 125 -11.96 -12.72 15.22
C LEU A 125 -11.56 -13.86 16.17
N GLU A 126 -11.16 -15.02 15.63
CA GLU A 126 -10.66 -16.15 16.43
C GLU A 126 -9.39 -15.77 17.21
N LEU A 127 -8.42 -15.13 16.56
CA LEU A 127 -7.18 -14.66 17.21
C LEU A 127 -7.47 -13.64 18.30
N GLY A 128 -8.49 -12.81 18.13
CA GLY A 128 -8.99 -11.87 19.13
C GLY A 128 -9.64 -12.58 20.32
N ALA A 129 -10.46 -13.61 20.08
CA ALA A 129 -11.07 -14.42 21.13
C ALA A 129 -10.02 -15.15 21.97
N LEU A 130 -9.02 -15.77 21.31
CA LEU A 130 -7.87 -16.38 22.00
C LEU A 130 -7.10 -15.36 22.83
N GLY A 131 -6.85 -14.17 22.28
CA GLY A 131 -6.20 -13.08 23.02
C GLY A 131 -6.94 -12.69 24.31
N LYS A 132 -8.28 -12.59 24.25
CA LYS A 132 -9.11 -12.33 25.44
C LYS A 132 -9.04 -13.45 26.48
N GLN A 133 -9.04 -14.71 26.04
CA GLN A 133 -8.92 -15.86 26.94
C GLN A 133 -7.55 -15.90 27.63
N ILE A 134 -6.47 -15.66 26.89
CA ILE A 134 -5.10 -15.57 27.43
C ILE A 134 -5.04 -14.51 28.54
N LEU A 135 -5.53 -13.29 28.27
CA LEU A 135 -5.55 -12.22 29.27
C LEU A 135 -6.37 -12.59 30.51
N SER A 136 -7.51 -13.27 30.32
CA SER A 136 -8.36 -13.71 31.43
C SER A 136 -7.71 -14.78 32.30
N LEU A 137 -6.93 -15.70 31.72
CA LEU A 137 -6.23 -16.75 32.45
C LEU A 137 -5.03 -16.18 33.21
N GLU A 138 -4.26 -15.30 32.56
CA GLU A 138 -3.11 -14.63 33.17
C GLU A 138 -3.50 -13.79 34.38
N ALA A 139 -4.68 -13.15 34.34
CA ALA A 139 -5.21 -12.36 35.44
C ALA A 139 -5.55 -13.19 36.69
N LYS A 140 -5.78 -14.51 36.57
CA LYS A 140 -6.06 -15.39 37.72
C LYS A 140 -4.82 -15.67 38.57
N GLY A 141 -3.63 -15.66 37.98
CA GLY A 141 -2.36 -15.85 38.70
C GLY A 141 -2.08 -17.27 39.22
N GLU A 142 -2.99 -18.23 39.02
CA GLU A 142 -2.85 -19.63 39.45
C GLU A 142 -1.93 -20.43 38.50
N ALA A 143 -1.16 -21.40 39.02
CA ALA A 143 -0.20 -22.16 38.23
C ALA A 143 -0.86 -22.90 37.03
N GLU A 144 -2.01 -23.54 37.26
CA GLU A 144 -2.78 -24.22 36.20
C GLU A 144 -3.30 -23.24 35.15
N ALA A 145 -3.72 -22.03 35.57
CA ALA A 145 -4.16 -20.99 34.65
C ALA A 145 -3.00 -20.45 33.79
N GLN A 146 -1.79 -20.35 34.35
CA GLN A 146 -0.58 -19.97 33.61
C GLN A 146 -0.19 -21.03 32.58
N GLU A 147 -0.28 -22.31 32.93
CA GLU A 147 -0.01 -23.40 31.98
C GLU A 147 -1.01 -23.40 30.82
N ALA A 148 -2.30 -23.24 31.12
CA ALA A 148 -3.33 -23.09 30.08
C ALA A 148 -3.10 -21.85 29.20
N ALA A 149 -2.67 -20.72 29.77
CA ALA A 149 -2.35 -19.51 29.01
C ALA A 149 -1.16 -19.74 28.06
N LEU A 150 -0.13 -20.48 28.47
CA LEU A 150 1.01 -20.85 27.62
C LEU A 150 0.56 -21.71 26.43
N ALA A 151 -0.28 -22.71 26.65
CA ALA A 151 -0.85 -23.52 25.58
C ALA A 151 -1.67 -22.68 24.58
N LEU A 152 -2.51 -21.77 25.07
CA LEU A 152 -3.28 -20.86 24.21
C LEU A 152 -2.39 -19.89 23.43
N ARG A 153 -1.29 -19.39 24.02
CA ARG A 153 -0.31 -18.55 23.32
C ARG A 153 0.33 -19.28 22.14
N GLN A 154 0.68 -20.56 22.32
CA GLN A 154 1.24 -21.38 21.25
C GLN A 154 0.21 -21.61 20.13
N MET A 155 -1.02 -21.99 20.47
CA MET A 155 -2.12 -22.13 19.50
C MET A 155 -2.39 -20.83 18.73
N ARG A 156 -2.42 -19.69 19.44
CA ARG A 156 -2.64 -18.38 18.83
C ARG A 156 -1.50 -18.01 17.86
N LYS A 157 -0.25 -18.33 18.21
CA LYS A 157 0.92 -18.11 17.35
C LYS A 157 0.81 -18.92 16.06
N GLU A 158 0.53 -20.21 16.15
CA GLU A 158 0.37 -21.11 15.00
C GLU A 158 -0.77 -20.65 14.08
N LYS A 159 -1.95 -20.35 14.65
CA LYS A 159 -3.08 -19.80 13.88
C LYS A 159 -2.74 -18.47 13.21
N SER A 160 -2.01 -17.59 13.88
CA SER A 160 -1.61 -16.30 13.31
C SER A 160 -0.64 -16.49 12.15
N GLN A 161 0.28 -17.45 12.24
CA GLN A 161 1.22 -17.77 11.17
C GLN A 161 0.50 -18.36 9.96
N ALA A 162 -0.38 -19.34 10.18
CA ALA A 162 -1.18 -19.94 9.10
C ALA A 162 -2.06 -18.90 8.38
N LEU A 163 -2.75 -18.04 9.13
CA LEU A 163 -3.57 -16.97 8.56
C LEU A 163 -2.75 -15.98 7.74
N GLN A 164 -1.55 -15.64 8.22
CA GLN A 164 -0.65 -14.73 7.52
C GLN A 164 -0.09 -15.36 6.23
N GLU A 165 0.26 -16.64 6.25
CA GLU A 165 0.67 -17.36 5.04
C GLU A 165 -0.45 -17.44 4.00
N GLU A 166 -1.67 -17.74 4.43
CA GLU A 166 -2.84 -17.74 3.55
C GLU A 166 -3.09 -16.35 2.97
N LEU A 167 -2.96 -15.29 3.79
CA LEU A 167 -3.03 -13.91 3.30
C LEU A 167 -1.99 -13.67 2.20
N PHE A 168 -0.73 -14.04 2.44
CA PHE A 168 0.36 -13.81 1.48
C PHE A 168 0.19 -14.59 0.17
N ARG A 169 -0.42 -15.78 0.19
CA ARG A 169 -0.78 -16.53 -1.03
C ARG A 169 -1.81 -15.83 -1.91
N ASN A 170 -2.58 -14.90 -1.35
CA ASN A 170 -3.62 -14.17 -2.08
C ASN A 170 -3.18 -12.75 -2.51
N TYR A 171 -1.95 -12.34 -2.18
CA TYR A 171 -1.36 -11.12 -2.74
C TYR A 171 -0.54 -11.47 -3.97
N ASN A 172 -1.16 -11.33 -5.14
CA ASN A 172 -0.55 -11.60 -6.43
C ASN A 172 -0.14 -10.29 -7.12
N PHE A 173 1.08 -10.22 -7.63
CA PHE A 173 1.61 -9.05 -8.33
C PHE A 173 1.88 -9.40 -9.78
N LEU A 174 1.61 -8.44 -10.66
CA LEU A 174 1.99 -8.52 -12.07
C LEU A 174 3.35 -7.86 -12.23
N ASN A 175 4.20 -8.40 -13.09
CA ASN A 175 5.38 -7.68 -13.59
C ASN A 175 5.09 -6.97 -14.92
N SER A 176 6.08 -6.24 -15.42
CA SER A 176 6.02 -5.51 -16.69
C SER A 176 5.83 -6.41 -17.92
N GLU A 177 6.01 -7.72 -17.78
CA GLU A 177 5.80 -8.73 -18.83
C GLU A 177 4.41 -9.36 -18.74
N GLY A 178 3.59 -8.98 -17.75
CA GLY A 178 2.27 -9.53 -17.52
C GLY A 178 2.26 -10.89 -16.81
N GLU A 179 3.42 -11.34 -16.30
CA GLU A 179 3.51 -12.55 -15.48
C GLU A 179 3.03 -12.25 -14.06
N GLU A 180 2.44 -13.25 -13.40
CA GLU A 180 1.91 -13.12 -12.04
C GLU A 180 2.68 -14.02 -11.06
N LYS A 181 3.04 -13.46 -9.89
CA LYS A 181 3.54 -14.22 -8.73
C LYS A 181 2.90 -13.76 -7.44
N ASN A 182 2.68 -14.70 -6.52
CA ASN A 182 2.24 -14.36 -5.18
C ASN A 182 3.42 -13.91 -4.29
N LEU A 183 3.07 -13.26 -3.19
CA LEU A 183 4.06 -12.67 -2.28
C LEU A 183 5.02 -13.70 -1.66
N LEU A 184 4.60 -14.95 -1.45
CA LEU A 184 5.49 -16.00 -0.94
C LEU A 184 6.52 -16.42 -1.99
N GLU A 185 6.12 -16.54 -3.26
CA GLU A 185 7.01 -16.89 -4.37
C GLU A 185 8.05 -15.79 -4.60
N ILE A 186 7.62 -14.53 -4.63
CA ILE A 186 8.51 -13.38 -4.81
C ILE A 186 9.62 -13.35 -3.74
N PHE A 187 9.26 -13.54 -2.47
CA PHE A 187 10.25 -13.52 -1.39
C PHE A 187 11.12 -14.78 -1.35
N ALA A 188 10.56 -15.95 -1.72
CA ALA A 188 11.32 -17.18 -1.84
C ALA A 188 12.43 -17.03 -2.90
N ASP A 189 12.11 -16.47 -4.06
CA ASP A 189 13.05 -16.23 -5.15
C ASP A 189 14.09 -15.17 -4.79
N TYR A 190 13.69 -14.11 -4.07
CA TYR A 190 14.58 -12.99 -3.74
C TYR A 190 15.60 -13.33 -2.64
N ASN A 191 15.17 -13.93 -1.53
CA ASN A 191 16.06 -14.20 -0.39
C ASN A 191 15.72 -15.46 0.42
N GLY A 192 14.77 -16.28 -0.03
CA GLY A 192 14.34 -17.49 0.70
C GLY A 192 13.64 -17.22 2.04
N MET A 193 13.32 -15.97 2.37
CA MET A 193 12.68 -15.60 3.64
C MET A 193 11.16 -15.47 3.48
N LYS A 194 10.45 -15.50 4.61
CA LYS A 194 9.01 -15.16 4.61
C LYS A 194 8.82 -13.65 4.51
N PRO A 195 7.78 -13.17 3.79
CA PRO A 195 7.47 -11.75 3.75
C PRO A 195 7.18 -11.17 5.15
N PRO A 196 7.61 -9.94 5.45
CA PRO A 196 7.25 -9.26 6.69
C PRO A 196 5.77 -8.86 6.70
N SER A 197 5.17 -8.75 7.89
CA SER A 197 3.77 -8.34 8.02
C SER A 197 3.49 -7.00 7.32
N GLY A 198 2.40 -6.96 6.55
CA GLY A 198 1.97 -5.80 5.78
C GLY A 198 2.79 -5.53 4.51
N ALA A 199 3.63 -6.46 4.07
CA ALA A 199 4.13 -6.46 2.70
C ALA A 199 2.95 -6.58 1.71
N GLY A 200 3.09 -5.94 0.54
CA GLY A 200 2.06 -5.89 -0.50
C GLY A 200 1.06 -4.73 -0.41
N GLU A 201 1.05 -3.97 0.69
CA GLU A 201 0.11 -2.85 0.90
C GLU A 201 0.75 -1.46 0.74
N CYS A 202 2.02 -1.39 0.33
CA CYS A 202 2.72 -0.12 0.08
C CYS A 202 2.22 0.57 -1.19
N ALA A 203 2.45 1.88 -1.36
CA ALA A 203 1.87 2.61 -2.47
C ALA A 203 2.42 2.13 -3.83
N ALA A 204 3.74 2.03 -3.97
CA ALA A 204 4.37 1.68 -5.24
C ALA A 204 3.90 0.34 -5.86
N PRO A 205 3.90 -0.81 -5.15
CA PRO A 205 3.42 -2.07 -5.73
C PRO A 205 1.95 -2.03 -6.18
N LYS A 206 1.09 -1.30 -5.47
CA LYS A 206 -0.33 -1.16 -5.85
C LYS A 206 -0.51 -0.40 -7.15
N LEU A 207 0.25 0.69 -7.31
CA LEU A 207 0.21 1.51 -8.51
C LEU A 207 0.68 0.73 -9.73
N LEU A 208 1.83 0.05 -9.62
CA LEU A 208 2.40 -0.73 -10.72
C LEU A 208 1.50 -1.90 -11.10
N HIS A 209 0.96 -2.63 -10.12
CA HIS A 209 0.07 -3.76 -10.41
C HIS A 209 -1.18 -3.28 -11.14
N TYR A 210 -1.78 -2.16 -10.69
CA TYR A 210 -2.93 -1.58 -11.36
C TYR A 210 -2.58 -1.14 -12.80
N ALA A 211 -1.47 -0.44 -13.00
CA ALA A 211 -1.03 -0.01 -14.31
C ALA A 211 -0.86 -1.20 -15.27
N PHE A 212 -0.14 -2.25 -14.86
CA PHE A 212 0.08 -3.44 -15.69
C PHE A 212 -1.21 -4.20 -15.99
N LYS A 213 -2.11 -4.32 -15.01
CA LYS A 213 -3.42 -4.96 -15.19
C LYS A 213 -4.32 -4.21 -16.19
N HIS A 214 -4.12 -2.91 -16.34
CA HIS A 214 -4.93 -2.03 -17.19
C HIS A 214 -4.16 -1.58 -18.45
N ASP A 215 -3.11 -2.31 -18.84
CA ASP A 215 -2.28 -2.05 -20.02
C ASP A 215 -1.73 -0.60 -20.08
N MET A 216 -1.51 0.02 -18.93
CA MET A 216 -0.91 1.34 -18.82
C MET A 216 0.61 1.24 -18.74
N LYS A 217 1.31 2.10 -19.49
CA LYS A 217 2.76 2.16 -19.47
C LYS A 217 3.22 2.99 -18.27
N ALA A 218 3.96 2.36 -17.35
CA ALA A 218 4.60 3.04 -16.22
C ALA A 218 5.76 3.92 -16.70
N LEU A 219 5.74 5.22 -16.36
CA LEU A 219 6.73 6.19 -16.81
C LEU A 219 7.63 6.69 -15.68
N ALA A 220 7.05 7.04 -14.54
CA ALA A 220 7.80 7.53 -13.38
C ALA A 220 6.98 7.37 -12.10
N ILE A 221 7.64 7.19 -10.96
CA ILE A 221 6.99 6.96 -9.67
C ILE A 221 7.61 7.83 -8.58
N ALA A 222 6.78 8.26 -7.62
CA ALA A 222 7.24 8.91 -6.40
C ALA A 222 6.31 8.59 -5.23
N GLU A 223 6.89 8.51 -4.03
CA GLU A 223 6.15 8.45 -2.78
C GLU A 223 6.46 9.67 -1.89
N PHE A 224 5.46 10.13 -1.15
CA PHE A 224 5.57 11.26 -0.22
C PHE A 224 4.70 11.06 1.01
N TRP A 225 5.02 11.78 2.08
CA TRP A 225 4.25 11.71 3.32
C TRP A 225 3.20 12.81 3.45
N TRP A 226 1.99 12.44 3.88
CA TRP A 226 0.91 13.38 4.19
C TRP A 226 0.42 13.23 5.64
N GLY A 227 0.46 14.31 6.41
CA GLY A 227 0.00 14.36 7.80
C GLY A 227 0.95 15.11 8.72
N LYS A 228 0.42 15.64 9.82
CA LYS A 228 1.22 16.16 10.93
C LYS A 228 1.88 15.03 11.70
N ASN A 229 3.03 15.35 12.27
CA ASN A 229 3.71 14.47 13.20
C ASN A 229 3.12 14.60 14.59
N ALA A 230 2.96 13.46 15.24
CA ALA A 230 2.71 13.42 16.67
C ALA A 230 4.03 13.45 17.45
N ARG A 231 5.16 13.08 16.81
CA ARG A 231 6.49 12.98 17.47
C ARG A 231 7.65 13.48 16.60
N PRO A 232 8.78 13.93 17.19
CA PRO A 232 9.88 14.60 16.47
C PRO A 232 10.71 13.74 15.51
N LEU A 233 10.60 12.40 15.56
CA LEU A 233 11.35 11.45 14.72
C LEU A 233 10.50 10.90 13.54
N GLU A 234 9.39 11.55 13.23
CA GLU A 234 8.44 11.10 12.20
C GLU A 234 8.65 11.82 10.85
N ARG A 235 8.06 11.22 9.80
CA ARG A 235 8.11 11.68 8.40
C ARG A 235 7.64 13.13 8.26
N ILE A 236 8.25 13.92 7.40
CA ILE A 236 7.94 15.33 7.22
C ILE A 236 6.77 15.47 6.24
N HIS A 237 5.79 16.32 6.55
CA HIS A 237 4.66 16.58 5.67
C HIS A 237 5.13 17.09 4.30
N ARG A 238 4.60 16.51 3.22
CA ARG A 238 4.92 16.78 1.80
C ARG A 238 6.36 16.43 1.40
N GLN A 239 7.12 15.76 2.27
CA GLN A 239 8.45 15.30 1.94
C GLN A 239 8.39 13.99 1.15
N PHE A 240 9.23 13.89 0.13
CA PHE A 240 9.44 12.67 -0.64
C PHE A 240 10.26 11.64 0.14
N TYR A 241 9.93 10.37 -0.08
CA TYR A 241 10.64 9.26 0.54
C TYR A 241 10.72 8.07 -0.43
N PRO A 242 11.81 7.31 -0.37
CA PRO A 242 11.95 6.11 -1.19
C PRO A 242 10.97 5.03 -0.75
N ALA A 243 10.71 4.09 -1.67
CA ALA A 243 10.05 2.84 -1.37
C ALA A 243 10.79 2.07 -0.26
N CYS A 244 10.05 1.21 0.43
CA CYS A 244 10.56 0.53 1.60
C CYS A 244 11.51 -0.63 1.27
N GLU A 245 12.74 -0.60 1.78
CA GLU A 245 13.72 -1.67 1.56
C GLU A 245 13.20 -3.07 1.91
N ASN A 246 12.76 -3.26 3.16
CA ASN A 246 12.45 -4.59 3.68
C ASN A 246 11.19 -5.25 3.10
N LYS A 247 10.23 -4.46 2.58
CA LYS A 247 8.96 -5.01 2.07
C LYS A 247 8.78 -4.81 0.58
N CYS A 248 9.29 -3.71 0.05
CA CYS A 248 9.03 -3.28 -1.32
C CYS A 248 10.13 -3.77 -2.26
N ARG A 249 11.40 -3.87 -1.85
CA ARG A 249 12.51 -4.31 -2.73
C ARG A 249 12.28 -5.65 -3.42
N PRO A 250 11.86 -6.72 -2.72
CA PRO A 250 11.60 -8.00 -3.40
C PRO A 250 10.47 -7.88 -4.42
N ILE A 251 9.41 -7.15 -4.07
CA ILE A 251 8.22 -6.98 -4.90
C ILE A 251 8.54 -6.14 -6.14
N LEU A 252 9.12 -4.95 -5.94
CA LEU A 252 9.43 -4.03 -7.03
C LEU A 252 10.51 -4.60 -7.95
N GLY A 253 11.52 -5.31 -7.40
CA GLY A 253 12.52 -6.01 -8.20
C GLY A 253 11.91 -7.08 -9.12
N TYR A 254 10.86 -7.79 -8.67
CA TYR A 254 10.09 -8.67 -9.53
C TYR A 254 9.25 -7.90 -10.56
N MET A 255 8.61 -6.80 -10.16
CA MET A 255 7.63 -6.09 -10.98
C MET A 255 8.25 -5.28 -12.14
N VAL A 256 9.39 -4.64 -11.91
CA VAL A 256 10.03 -3.72 -12.89
C VAL A 256 11.49 -4.09 -13.20
N GLY A 257 11.98 -5.21 -12.67
CA GLY A 257 13.39 -5.61 -12.75
C GLY A 257 14.27 -4.89 -11.73
N GLU A 258 15.56 -5.24 -11.69
CA GLU A 258 16.54 -4.47 -10.92
C GLU A 258 16.75 -3.11 -11.60
N CYS A 259 16.42 -2.03 -10.90
CA CYS A 259 16.66 -0.68 -11.37
C CYS A 259 18.18 -0.47 -11.47
N VAL A 260 18.67 -0.11 -12.65
CA VAL A 260 20.08 0.20 -12.88
C VAL A 260 20.34 1.61 -12.33
N GLU A 261 21.35 1.77 -11.48
CA GLU A 261 21.82 3.07 -10.96
C GLU A 261 22.27 4.03 -12.08
#